data_AF-A0A932J6C7-F1
#
_entry.id   AF-A0A932J6C7-F1
#
_cell.length_a   1.000
_cell.length_b   1.000
_cell.length_c   1.000
_cell.angle_alpha   90.00
_cell.angle_beta   90.00
_cell.angle_gamma   90.00
#
_symmetry.space_group_name_H-M   'P 1'
#
loop_
_entity.id
_entity.type
_entity.pdbx_description
1 polymer ?
#
loop_
_entity_poly.entity_id
_entity_poly.type
_entity_poly.pdbx_seq_one_letter_code
_entity_poly.pdbx_strand_id
1 'polypeptide(L)' 'MLPPTLTADALLGCAAPAKLNLFLHVIGRRADGYHLLQSVFQLLDWGDSLDFQRVEGEEILHLNPIPGVA' A
#
# COMPACT_ATOMS: atom_id res chain seq x y z
N MET A 1 21.76 12.13 18.42
CA MET A 1 20.59 11.46 19.03
C MET A 1 20.74 9.97 18.75
N LEU A 2 20.67 9.11 19.76
CA LEU A 2 20.68 7.65 19.54
C LEU A 2 19.42 7.26 18.77
N PRO A 3 19.46 6.31 17.80
CA PRO A 3 18.24 5.75 17.28
C PRO A 3 17.45 5.11 18.43
N PRO A 4 16.11 5.22 18.46
CA PRO A 4 15.31 4.50 19.43
C PRO A 4 15.69 3.02 19.35
N THR A 5 15.93 2.41 20.50
CA THR A 5 16.16 0.96 20.62
C THR A 5 15.09 0.25 19.80
N LEU A 6 15.50 -0.52 18.79
CA LEU A 6 14.59 -1.33 17.99
C LEU A 6 13.86 -2.30 18.94
N THR A 7 12.63 -1.95 19.31
CA THR A 7 11.78 -2.81 20.12
C THR A 7 11.42 -4.04 19.30
N ALA A 8 11.36 -5.21 19.94
CA ALA A 8 11.08 -6.49 19.27
C ALA A 8 9.75 -6.53 18.48
N ASP A 9 8.89 -5.54 18.68
CA ASP A 9 7.57 -5.39 18.04
C ASP A 9 7.59 -4.36 16.88
N ALA A 10 8.63 -4.39 16.04
CA ALA A 10 8.72 -3.57 14.83
C ALA A 10 9.10 -4.40 13.61
N LEU A 11 8.49 -4.08 12.45
CA LEU A 11 8.86 -4.61 11.14
C LEU A 11 9.40 -3.45 10.31
N LEU A 12 10.67 -3.49 9.94
CA LEU A 12 11.30 -2.44 9.15
C LEU A 12 11.63 -2.94 7.75
N GLY A 13 11.58 -2.06 6.77
CA GLY A 13 12.01 -2.35 5.42
C GLY A 13 11.06 -3.28 4.65
N CYS A 14 9.79 -3.36 5.03
CA CYS A 14 8.83 -4.21 4.34
C CYS A 14 8.62 -3.71 2.90
N ALA A 15 8.94 -4.55 1.92
CA ALA A 15 8.82 -4.18 0.52
C ALA A 15 7.35 -4.05 0.09
N ALA A 16 7.02 -2.91 -0.53
CA ALA A 16 5.77 -2.68 -1.24
C ALA A 16 6.08 -2.48 -2.74
N PRO A 17 6.24 -3.57 -3.51
CA PRO A 17 6.67 -3.49 -4.90
C PRO A 17 5.62 -2.79 -5.77
N ALA A 18 6.10 -1.93 -6.66
CA ALA A 18 5.27 -1.33 -7.69
C ALA A 18 4.83 -2.39 -8.71
N LYS A 19 3.72 -2.12 -9.39
CA LYS A 19 3.15 -3.03 -10.40
C LYS A 19 2.89 -2.30 -11.71
N LEU A 20 3.13 -3.00 -12.82
CA LEU A 20 2.65 -2.63 -14.14
C LEU A 20 1.49 -3.52 -14.56
N ASN A 21 0.51 -2.92 -15.24
CA ASN A 21 -0.42 -3.66 -16.08
C ASN A 21 0.26 -3.88 -17.44
N LEU A 22 0.61 -5.11 -17.79
CA LEU A 22 1.19 -5.37 -19.12
C LEU A 22 0.16 -5.23 -20.24
N PHE A 23 -1.10 -5.48 -19.90
CA PHE A 23 -2.26 -5.01 -20.65
C PHE A 23 -3.39 -4.71 -19.68
N LEU A 24 -4.37 -3.91 -20.13
CA LEU A 24 -5.59 -3.66 -19.37
C LEU A 24 -6.77 -3.66 -20.33
N HIS A 25 -7.69 -4.60 -20.15
CA HIS A 25 -8.91 -4.69 -20.93
C HIS A 25 -10.12 -4.46 -20.03
N VAL A 26 -10.92 -3.45 -20.36
CA VAL A 26 -12.21 -3.18 -19.73
C VAL A 26 -13.26 -4.02 -20.47
N ILE A 27 -13.83 -5.02 -19.79
CA ILE A 27 -14.74 -6.00 -20.41
C ILE A 27 -16.22 -5.75 -20.06
N GLY A 28 -16.51 -4.74 -19.26
CA GLY A 28 -17.88 -4.36 -18.92
C GLY A 28 -17.95 -3.37 -17.76
N ARG A 29 -19.18 -2.97 -17.43
CA ARG A 29 -19.48 -2.08 -16.29
C ARG A 29 -20.57 -2.70 -15.42
N ARG A 30 -20.32 -2.72 -14.13
CA ARG A 30 -21.23 -3.20 -13.08
C ARG A 30 -22.27 -2.14 -12.74
N ALA A 31 -23.35 -2.56 -12.08
CA ALA A 31 -24.42 -1.66 -11.63
C ALA A 31 -23.98 -0.65 -10.57
N ASP A 32 -22.92 -0.96 -9.81
CA ASP A 32 -22.31 -0.07 -8.81
C ASP A 32 -21.33 0.95 -9.42
N GLY A 33 -21.21 1.00 -10.75
CA GLY A 33 -20.37 1.97 -11.47
C GLY A 33 -18.94 1.52 -11.73
N TYR A 34 -18.48 0.40 -11.14
CA TYR A 34 -17.15 -0.14 -11.37
C TYR A 34 -17.04 -0.92 -12.69
N HIS A 35 -15.82 -1.07 -13.19
CA HIS A 35 -15.53 -1.83 -14.41
C HIS A 35 -15.13 -3.27 -14.10
N LEU A 36 -15.53 -4.19 -14.96
CA LEU A 36 -14.94 -5.53 -15.03
C LEU A 36 -13.64 -5.41 -15.83
N LEU A 37 -12.55 -5.91 -15.25
CA LEU A 37 -11.21 -5.79 -15.82
C LEU A 37 -10.60 -7.17 -16.07
N GLN A 38 -9.92 -7.33 -17.20
CA GLN A 38 -8.99 -8.41 -17.47
C GLN A 38 -7.61 -7.79 -17.68
N SER A 39 -6.61 -8.29 -16.95
CA SER A 39 -5.25 -7.75 -16.96
C SER A 39 -4.25 -8.84 -16.59
N VAL A 40 -3.00 -8.68 -17.00
CA VAL A 40 -1.85 -9.39 -16.42
C VAL A 40 -0.96 -8.37 -15.73
N PHE A 41 -0.68 -8.64 -14.46
CA PHE A 41 0.16 -7.79 -13.63
C PHE A 41 1.58 -8.34 -13.54
N GLN A 42 2.55 -7.43 -13.57
CA GLN A 42 3.94 -7.72 -13.26
C GLN A 42 4.39 -6.83 -12.11
N LEU A 43 4.93 -7.46 -11.06
CA LEU A 43 5.63 -6.76 -9.99
C LEU A 43 7.03 -6.37 -10.46
N LEU A 44 7.49 -5.21 -10.01
CA LEU A 44 8.83 -4.71 -10.29
C LEU A 44 9.72 -4.93 -9.07
N ASP A 45 11.03 -5.07 -9.30
CA ASP A 45 12.06 -4.95 -8.27
C ASP A 45 12.33 -3.46 -7.93
N TRP A 46 11.24 -2.73 -7.72
CA TRP A 46 11.21 -1.31 -7.41
C TRP A 46 9.88 -0.99 -6.72
N GLY A 47 9.90 -0.13 -5.71
CA GLY A 47 8.71 0.25 -4.96
C GLY A 47 9.05 0.96 -3.67
N ASP A 48 8.07 1.04 -2.79
CA ASP A 48 8.20 1.68 -1.49
C ASP A 48 8.75 0.69 -0.45
N SER A 49 9.34 1.26 0.60
CA SER A 49 9.77 0.53 1.80
C SER A 49 8.94 1.00 2.98
N LEU A 50 8.26 0.07 3.64
CA LEU A 50 7.33 0.36 4.73
C LEU A 50 7.90 -0.08 6.07
N ASP A 51 7.79 0.81 7.05
CA ASP A 51 8.18 0.57 8.44
C ASP A 51 6.91 0.54 9.31
N PHE A 52 6.81 -0.49 10.15
CA PHE A 52 5.69 -0.70 11.06
C PHE A 52 6.21 -0.85 12.49
N GLN A 53 5.56 -0.16 13.41
CA GLN A 53 5.77 -0.34 14.84
C GLN A 53 4.43 -0.64 15.50
N ARG A 54 4.36 -1.70 16.30
CA ARG A 54 3.17 -1.96 17.10
C ARG A 54 3.04 -0.87 18.16
N VAL A 55 1.86 -0.27 18.22
CA VAL A 55 1.47 0.66 19.28
C VAL A 55 0.30 0.06 20.06
N GLU A 56 0.18 0.40 21.35
CA GLU A 56 -0.98 0.02 22.16
C GLU A 56 -2.10 1.05 21.93
N GLY A 57 -3.29 0.59 21.53
CA GLY A 57 -4.45 1.44 21.20
C GLY A 57 -5.12 1.03 19.89
N GLU A 58 -6.33 1.54 19.64
CA GLU A 58 -7.13 1.23 18.43
C GLU A 58 -7.22 2.42 17.46
N GLU A 59 -6.55 3.53 17.75
CA GLU A 59 -6.64 4.76 16.96
C GLU A 59 -5.69 4.74 15.76
N ILE A 60 -6.23 5.00 14.56
CA ILE A 60 -5.45 5.18 13.34
C ILE A 60 -5.25 6.68 13.11
N LEU A 61 -3.99 7.13 13.15
CA LEU A 61 -3.61 8.52 12.90
C LEU A 61 -3.01 8.67 11.50
N HIS A 62 -3.67 9.46 10.65
CA HIS A 62 -3.13 9.82 9.34
C HIS A 62 -2.23 11.06 9.50
N LEU A 63 -0.91 10.87 9.48
CA LEU A 63 0.05 11.96 9.74
C LEU A 63 0.18 12.95 8.57
N ASN A 64 -0.05 12.50 7.34
CA ASN A 64 0.07 13.31 6.13
C ASN A 64 -1.15 13.13 5.20
N PRO A 65 -2.35 13.57 5.61
CA PRO A 65 -3.56 13.34 4.83
C PRO A 65 -3.54 14.09 3.50
N ILE A 66 -3.92 13.40 2.44
CA ILE A 66 -4.12 13.98 1.11
C ILE A 66 -5.62 14.32 0.96
N PRO A 67 -6.00 15.59 0.72
CA PRO A 67 -7.41 15.96 0.57
C PRO A 67 -8.12 15.15 -0.52
N GLY A 68 -9.28 14.56 -0.16
CA GLY A 68 -10.08 13.75 -1.09
C GLY A 68 -9.64 12.29 -1.23
N VAL A 69 -8.61 11.86 -0.49
CA VAL A 69 -8.22 10.46 -0.33
C VAL A 69 -8.61 10.02 1.08
N ALA A 70 -9.55 9.07 1.16
CA ALA A 70 -9.97 8.45 2.41
C ALA A 70 -8.87 7.53 2.96
#